data_AF-A0A370HU25-F1
#
_entry.id   AF-A0A370HU25-F1
#
_cell.length_a   1.000
_cell.length_b   1.000
_cell.length_c   1.000
_cell.angle_alpha   90.00
_cell.angle_beta   90.00
_cell.angle_gamma   90.00
#
_symmetry.space_group_name_H-M   'P 1'
#
loop_
_entity.id
_entity.type
_entity.pdbx_description
1 polymer ?
#
loop_
_entity_poly.entity_id
_entity_poly.type
_entity_poly.pdbx_seq_one_letter_code
_entity_poly.pdbx_strand_id
1 'polypeptide(L)'
;MTFKEGLLKARGQITFVVALAVSTGIIIYLEALDTEARIQARVAAEMSRQKVAATPAPQPLQAAIETALREAQASYASDPGAAANRAALLASVSSAVQLGVLDPEDGFSRIRKVLDEMEQRPGERTSALVSALGVTAVAFPTLQDRIARLSSAS
;
A
#
# COMPACT_ATOMS: atom_id res chain seq x y z
N MET A 1 -26.65 -46.04 -48.46
CA MET A 1 -25.90 -44.96 -47.80
C MET A 1 -24.62 -45.54 -47.23
N THR A 2 -23.49 -45.20 -47.82
CA THR A 2 -22.21 -45.87 -47.57
C THR A 2 -21.54 -45.34 -46.31
N PHE A 3 -21.00 -46.24 -45.48
CA PHE A 3 -20.34 -45.99 -44.19
C PHE A 3 -19.32 -44.81 -44.19
N LYS A 4 -18.71 -44.52 -45.35
CA LYS A 4 -17.79 -43.40 -45.57
C LYS A 4 -18.44 -42.01 -45.46
N GLU A 5 -19.70 -41.85 -45.89
CA GLU A 5 -20.43 -40.58 -45.77
C GLU A 5 -20.85 -40.29 -44.32
N GLY A 6 -21.20 -41.35 -43.56
CA GLY A 6 -21.50 -41.24 -42.13
C GLY A 6 -20.28 -40.81 -41.31
N LEU A 7 -19.08 -41.31 -41.66
CA LEU A 7 -17.83 -40.96 -40.99
C LEU A 7 -17.41 -39.49 -41.23
N LEU A 8 -17.63 -38.98 -42.44
CA LEU A 8 -17.38 -37.58 -42.80
C LEU A 8 -18.34 -36.61 -42.08
N LYS A 9 -19.62 -36.99 -41.98
CA LYS A 9 -20.63 -36.19 -41.26
C LYS A 9 -20.38 -36.19 -39.74
N ALA A 10 -19.93 -37.31 -39.18
CA ALA A 10 -19.56 -37.44 -37.77
C ALA A 10 -18.33 -36.58 -37.42
N ARG A 11 -17.33 -36.46 -38.30
CA ARG A 11 -16.18 -35.57 -38.10
C ARG A 11 -16.60 -34.10 -37.96
N GLY A 12 -17.52 -33.63 -38.81
CA GLY A 12 -18.05 -32.27 -38.73
C GLY A 12 -18.76 -31.98 -37.40
N GLN A 13 -19.55 -32.94 -36.90
CA GLN A 13 -20.21 -32.82 -35.60
C GLN A 13 -19.23 -32.83 -34.43
N ILE A 14 -18.20 -33.68 -34.47
CA ILE A 14 -17.16 -33.72 -33.43
C ILE A 14 -16.41 -32.40 -33.37
N THR A 15 -15.98 -31.86 -34.52
CA THR A 15 -15.29 -30.57 -34.58
C THR A 15 -16.17 -29.44 -34.06
N PHE A 16 -17.47 -29.47 -34.36
CA PHE A 16 -18.43 -28.48 -33.85
C PHE A 16 -18.59 -28.57 -32.33
N VAL A 17 -18.74 -29.77 -31.76
CA VAL A 17 -18.87 -29.96 -30.31
C VAL A 17 -17.60 -29.54 -29.58
N VAL A 18 -16.42 -29.87 -30.12
CA VAL A 18 -15.14 -29.43 -29.55
C VAL A 18 -15.00 -27.92 -29.60
N ALA A 19 -15.33 -27.29 -30.74
CA ALA A 19 -15.30 -25.83 -30.86
C ALA A 19 -16.26 -25.16 -29.87
N LEU A 20 -17.47 -25.69 -29.72
CA LEU A 20 -18.45 -25.20 -28.74
C LEU A 20 -17.91 -25.29 -27.31
N ALA A 21 -17.37 -26.44 -26.91
CA ALA A 21 -16.84 -26.63 -25.56
C ALA A 21 -15.65 -25.70 -25.27
N VAL A 22 -14.76 -25.51 -26.24
CA VAL A 22 -13.62 -24.58 -26.12
C VAL A 22 -14.11 -23.14 -26.02
N SER A 23 -15.06 -22.71 -26.86
CA SER A 23 -15.62 -21.36 -26.80
C SER A 23 -16.33 -21.09 -25.48
N THR A 24 -17.15 -22.03 -24.99
CA THR A 24 -17.81 -21.91 -23.69
C THR A 24 -16.80 -21.85 -22.54
N GLY A 25 -15.75 -22.68 -22.57
CA GLY A 25 -14.68 -22.65 -21.57
C GLY A 25 -13.93 -21.33 -21.53
N ILE A 26 -13.64 -20.74 -22.70
CA ILE A 26 -12.97 -19.44 -22.81
C ILE A 26 -13.85 -18.32 -22.25
N ILE A 27 -15.16 -18.32 -22.51
CA ILE A 27 -16.08 -17.32 -21.98
C ILE A 27 -16.10 -17.38 -20.45
N ILE A 28 -16.25 -18.58 -19.87
CA ILE A 28 -16.27 -18.77 -18.42
C ILE A 28 -14.94 -18.34 -17.79
N TYR A 29 -13.81 -18.65 -18.44
CA TYR A 29 -12.48 -18.26 -17.97
C TYR A 29 -12.31 -16.72 -17.97
N LEU A 30 -12.76 -16.03 -19.02
CA LEU A 30 -12.70 -14.58 -19.09
C LEU A 30 -13.65 -13.91 -18.08
N GLU A 31 -14.84 -14.45 -17.87
CA GLU A 31 -15.76 -13.98 -16.81
C GLU A 31 -15.20 -14.21 -15.41
N ALA A 32 -14.51 -15.33 -15.17
CA ALA A 32 -13.85 -15.61 -13.90
C ALA A 32 -12.73 -14.59 -13.60
N LEU A 33 -11.90 -14.24 -14.60
CA LEU A 33 -10.87 -13.21 -14.46
C LEU A 33 -11.45 -11.82 -14.17
N ASP A 34 -12.54 -11.42 -14.85
CA ASP A 34 -13.19 -10.13 -14.59
C ASP A 34 -13.87 -10.10 -13.21
N THR A 35 -14.41 -11.25 -12.77
CA THR A 35 -15.03 -11.38 -11.44
C THR A 35 -13.98 -11.30 -10.33
N GLU A 36 -12.83 -11.96 -10.51
CA GLU A 36 -11.74 -11.91 -9.54
C GLU A 36 -11.13 -10.50 -9.44
N ALA A 37 -10.94 -9.82 -10.57
CA ALA A 37 -10.51 -8.42 -10.60
C ALA A 37 -11.52 -7.49 -9.89
N ARG A 38 -12.83 -7.69 -10.09
CA ARG A 38 -13.87 -6.92 -9.39
C ARG A 38 -13.94 -7.23 -7.90
N ILE A 39 -13.74 -8.48 -7.50
CA ILE A 39 -13.70 -8.86 -6.08
C ILE A 39 -12.47 -8.26 -5.41
N GLN A 40 -11.30 -8.34 -6.03
CA GLN A 40 -10.09 -7.70 -5.51
C GLN A 40 -10.24 -6.18 -5.43
N ALA A 41 -10.85 -5.54 -6.44
CA ALA A 41 -11.15 -4.11 -6.40
C ALA A 41 -12.14 -3.75 -5.29
N ARG A 42 -13.18 -4.57 -5.06
CA ARG A 42 -14.11 -4.38 -3.94
C ARG A 42 -13.44 -4.57 -2.59
N VAL A 43 -12.64 -5.62 -2.42
CA VAL A 43 -11.90 -5.89 -1.18
C VAL A 43 -10.88 -4.78 -0.92
N ALA A 44 -10.19 -4.27 -1.95
CA ALA A 44 -9.30 -3.12 -1.82
C ALA A 44 -10.06 -1.83 -1.45
N ALA A 45 -11.24 -1.60 -2.05
CA ALA A 45 -12.11 -0.47 -1.74
C ALA A 45 -12.76 -0.58 -0.34
N GLU A 46 -13.01 -1.79 0.14
CA GLU A 46 -13.63 -2.07 1.43
C GLU A 46 -12.58 -2.04 2.55
N MET A 47 -11.36 -2.54 2.30
CA MET A 47 -10.21 -2.33 3.18
C MET A 47 -9.80 -0.86 3.25
N SER A 48 -9.88 -0.10 2.15
CA SER A 48 -9.62 1.34 2.20
C SER A 48 -10.73 2.08 2.97
N ARG A 49 -12.00 1.72 2.80
CA ARG A 49 -13.10 2.25 3.63
C ARG A 49 -12.97 1.90 5.11
N GLN A 50 -12.56 0.67 5.46
CA GLN A 50 -12.36 0.27 6.85
C GLN A 50 -11.13 0.92 7.48
N LYS A 51 -10.07 1.19 6.71
CA LYS A 51 -8.93 2.01 7.16
C LYS A 51 -9.30 3.49 7.32
N VAL A 52 -10.24 4.01 6.52
CA VAL A 52 -10.68 5.41 6.56
C VAL A 52 -11.82 5.66 7.56
N ALA A 53 -12.52 4.62 8.01
CA ALA A 53 -13.41 4.69 9.18
C ALA A 53 -12.59 4.73 10.49
N ALA A 54 -11.55 5.56 10.54
CA ALA A 54 -10.93 5.96 11.79
C ALA A 54 -12.00 6.69 12.59
N THR A 55 -12.52 6.02 13.63
CA THR A 55 -13.26 6.75 14.67
C THR A 55 -12.35 7.90 15.10
N PRO A 56 -12.79 9.17 14.99
CA PRO A 56 -11.95 10.29 15.34
C PRO A 56 -11.39 10.06 16.73
N ALA A 57 -10.07 10.19 16.88
CA ALA A 57 -9.44 10.03 18.19
C ALA A 57 -10.16 10.92 19.21
N PRO A 58 -10.35 10.49 20.47
CA PRO A 58 -10.92 11.34 21.51
C PRO A 58 -10.20 12.71 21.54
N GLN A 59 -10.92 13.82 21.74
CA GLN A 59 -10.34 15.17 21.71
C GLN A 59 -9.03 15.33 22.53
N PRO A 60 -8.90 14.76 23.75
CA PRO A 60 -7.64 14.85 24.51
C PRO A 60 -6.46 14.20 23.79
N LEU A 61 -6.71 13.11 23.06
CA LEU A 61 -5.69 12.40 22.29
C LEU A 61 -5.28 13.19 21.05
N GLN A 62 -6.23 13.83 20.35
CA GLN A 62 -5.92 14.71 19.21
C GLN A 62 -5.00 15.86 19.63
N ALA A 63 -5.32 16.55 20.73
CA ALA A 63 -4.49 17.66 21.23
C ALA A 63 -3.07 17.20 21.64
N ALA A 64 -2.95 16.01 22.23
CA ALA A 64 -1.65 15.42 22.54
C ALA A 64 -0.83 15.13 21.28
N ILE A 65 -1.46 14.60 20.22
CA ILE A 65 -0.81 14.29 18.94
C ILE A 65 -0.37 15.56 18.22
N GLU A 66 -1.23 16.58 18.17
CA GLU A 66 -0.88 17.88 17.57
C GLU A 66 0.30 18.54 18.31
N THR A 67 0.35 18.40 19.63
CA THR A 67 1.47 18.90 20.43
C THR A 67 2.75 18.11 20.15
N ALA A 68 2.70 16.79 20.17
CA ALA A 68 3.83 15.93 19.83
C ALA A 68 4.33 16.16 18.40
N LEU A 69 3.43 16.41 17.45
CA LEU A 69 3.78 16.73 16.07
C LEU A 69 4.49 18.09 15.97
N ARG A 70 4.00 19.12 16.68
CA ARG A 70 4.64 20.44 16.73
C ARG A 70 6.02 20.38 17.37
N GLU A 71 6.16 19.68 18.49
CA GLU A 71 7.44 19.51 19.20
C GLU A 71 8.46 18.73 18.35
N ALA A 72 8.03 17.65 17.71
CA ALA A 72 8.89 16.88 16.82
C ALA A 72 9.32 17.70 15.60
N GLN A 73 8.45 18.55 15.05
CA GLN A 73 8.81 19.47 13.97
C GLN A 73 9.80 20.54 14.41
N ALA A 74 9.61 21.12 15.59
CA ALA A 74 10.54 22.11 16.14
C ALA A 74 11.91 21.49 16.40
N SER A 75 11.95 20.27 16.97
CA SER A 75 13.18 19.53 17.23
C SER A 75 13.89 19.12 15.93
N TYR A 76 13.13 18.71 14.92
CA TYR A 76 13.69 18.43 13.60
C TYR A 76 14.25 19.68 12.93
N ALA A 77 13.56 20.81 13.04
CA ALA A 77 14.01 22.07 12.46
C ALA A 77 15.28 22.61 13.14
N SER A 78 15.48 22.35 14.43
CA SER A 78 16.67 22.80 15.17
C SER A 78 17.90 21.95 14.84
N ASP A 79 17.75 20.64 14.73
CA ASP A 79 18.81 19.73 14.30
C ASP A 79 18.25 18.57 13.45
N PRO A 80 18.22 18.73 12.11
CA PRO A 80 17.80 17.70 11.18
C PRO A 80 18.82 16.54 11.04
N GLY A 81 20.04 16.70 11.57
CA GLY A 81 21.10 15.69 11.52
C GLY A 81 20.94 14.61 12.59
N ALA A 82 20.36 14.97 13.74
CA ALA A 82 20.17 14.06 14.85
C ALA A 82 19.17 12.94 14.54
N ALA A 83 19.61 11.70 14.75
CA ALA A 83 18.80 10.49 14.54
C ALA A 83 17.52 10.48 15.39
N ALA A 84 17.60 10.99 16.62
CA ALA A 84 16.47 11.09 17.54
C ALA A 84 15.38 12.03 17.01
N ASN A 85 15.77 13.17 16.43
CA ASN A 85 14.83 14.16 15.89
C ASN A 85 14.15 13.63 14.62
N ARG A 86 14.90 12.95 13.75
CA ARG A 86 14.35 12.21 12.60
C ARG A 86 13.33 11.17 13.05
N ALA A 87 13.69 10.35 14.03
CA ALA A 87 12.82 9.30 14.56
C ALA A 87 11.51 9.88 15.14
N ALA A 88 11.63 10.93 15.97
CA ALA A 88 10.48 11.61 16.56
C ALA A 88 9.55 12.17 15.48
N LEU A 89 10.09 12.85 14.48
CA LEU A 89 9.28 13.42 13.40
C LEU A 89 8.58 12.34 12.57
N LEU A 90 9.31 11.30 12.16
CA LEU A 90 8.74 10.18 11.40
C LEU A 90 7.60 9.50 12.16
N ALA A 91 7.80 9.22 13.45
CA ALA A 91 6.79 8.59 14.31
C ALA A 91 5.56 9.49 14.54
N SER A 92 5.77 10.78 14.81
CA SER A 92 4.69 11.74 15.05
C SER A 92 3.84 11.98 13.79
N VAL A 93 4.48 12.13 12.62
CA VAL A 93 3.75 12.29 11.34
C VAL A 93 2.96 11.03 11.00
N SER A 94 3.56 9.85 11.18
CA SER A 94 2.90 8.57 10.90
C SER A 94 1.68 8.36 11.80
N SER A 95 1.81 8.68 13.10
CA SER A 95 0.71 8.60 14.07
C SER A 95 -0.40 9.62 13.74
N ALA A 96 -0.04 10.85 13.37
CA ALA A 96 -1.01 11.89 13.02
C ALA A 96 -1.84 11.54 11.79
N VAL A 97 -1.22 10.90 10.77
CA VAL A 97 -1.94 10.42 9.58
C VAL A 97 -2.84 9.24 9.91
N GLN A 98 -2.35 8.25 10.66
CA GLN A 98 -3.15 7.07 11.04
C GLN A 98 -4.39 7.44 11.87
N LEU A 99 -4.31 8.50 12.67
CA LEU A 99 -5.39 8.96 13.54
C LEU A 99 -6.25 10.06 12.89
N GLY A 100 -5.99 10.39 11.62
CA GLY A 100 -6.77 11.37 10.86
C GLY A 100 -6.61 12.83 11.32
N VAL A 101 -5.55 13.13 12.10
CA VAL A 101 -5.22 14.49 12.54
C VAL A 101 -4.50 15.25 11.43
N LEU A 102 -3.66 14.56 10.65
CA LEU A 102 -2.94 15.11 9.50
C LEU A 102 -3.46 14.47 8.21
N ASP A 103 -3.63 15.28 7.17
CA ASP A 103 -3.97 14.78 5.84
C ASP A 103 -2.88 13.82 5.33
N PRO A 104 -3.24 12.68 4.72
CA PRO A 104 -2.27 11.71 4.20
C PRO A 104 -1.29 12.29 3.18
N GLU A 105 -1.72 13.22 2.32
CA GLU A 105 -0.85 13.84 1.30
C GLU A 105 0.17 14.77 1.94
N ASP A 106 -0.25 15.56 2.93
CA ASP A 106 0.64 16.41 3.72
C ASP A 106 1.65 15.57 4.51
N GLY A 107 1.19 14.49 5.13
CA GLY A 107 2.05 13.53 5.81
C GLY A 107 3.07 12.91 4.86
N PHE A 108 2.63 12.47 3.68
CA PHE A 108 3.50 11.89 2.66
C PHE A 108 4.58 12.87 2.21
N SER A 109 4.21 14.11 1.90
CA SER A 109 5.15 15.16 1.49
C SER A 109 6.22 15.42 2.56
N ARG A 110 5.82 15.48 3.84
CA ARG A 110 6.74 15.67 4.98
C ARG A 110 7.69 14.49 5.16
N ILE A 111 7.18 13.26 5.15
CA ILE A 111 8.01 12.06 5.26
C ILE A 111 9.00 11.98 4.09
N ARG A 112 8.53 12.21 2.87
CA ARG A 112 9.37 12.16 1.67
C ARG A 112 10.57 13.09 1.81
N LYS A 113 10.35 14.33 2.27
CA LYS A 113 11.41 15.30 2.53
C LYS A 113 12.43 14.78 3.54
N VAL A 114 11.99 14.20 4.66
CA VAL A 114 12.89 13.62 5.67
C VAL A 114 13.72 12.48 5.07
N LEU A 115 13.10 11.59 4.29
CA LEU A 115 13.80 10.48 3.63
C LEU A 115 14.80 10.99 2.58
N ASP A 116 14.46 12.02 1.80
CA ASP A 116 15.37 12.68 0.86
C ASP A 116 16.61 13.23 1.61
N GLU A 117 16.39 13.88 2.74
CA GLU A 117 17.47 14.42 3.58
C GLU A 117 18.33 13.32 4.22
N MET A 118 17.73 12.18 4.59
CA MET A 118 18.44 11.02 5.12
C MET A 118 19.33 10.35 4.08
N GLU A 119 18.89 10.27 2.81
CA GLU A 119 19.69 9.74 1.71
C GLU A 119 20.88 10.65 1.39
N GLN A 120 20.69 11.97 1.44
CA GLN A 120 21.75 12.94 1.19
C GLN A 120 22.75 13.06 2.36
N ARG A 121 22.26 12.88 3.59
CA ARG A 121 23.05 12.99 4.82
C ARG A 121 22.81 11.75 5.68
N PRO A 122 23.53 10.66 5.39
CA PRO A 122 23.49 9.47 6.23
C PRO A 122 23.94 9.89 7.63
N GLY A 123 22.98 9.87 8.56
CA GLY A 123 23.19 10.24 9.94
C GLY A 123 23.49 9.02 10.78
N GLU A 124 23.61 9.22 12.09
CA GLU A 124 23.73 8.12 13.03
C GLU A 124 22.50 7.22 12.98
N ARG A 125 22.72 5.91 13.12
CA ARG A 125 21.67 4.91 13.09
C ARG A 125 21.37 4.42 14.49
N THR A 126 20.15 4.67 14.95
CA THR A 126 19.69 4.27 16.29
C THR A 126 18.51 3.29 16.19
N SER A 127 18.30 2.49 17.25
CA SER A 127 17.13 1.60 17.33
C SER A 127 15.81 2.37 17.24
N ALA A 128 15.75 3.58 17.82
CA ALA A 128 14.60 4.47 17.72
C ALA A 128 14.31 4.88 16.28
N LEU A 129 15.34 5.21 15.49
CA LEU A 129 15.19 5.57 14.08
C LEU A 129 14.72 4.37 13.24
N VAL A 130 15.28 3.18 13.46
CA VAL A 130 14.86 1.96 12.76
C VAL A 130 13.39 1.62 13.07
N SER A 131 12.98 1.72 14.34
CA SER A 131 11.58 1.51 14.73
C SER A 131 10.65 2.55 14.11
N ALA A 132 11.05 3.83 14.11
CA ALA A 132 10.25 4.90 13.50
C ALA A 132 10.07 4.67 11.99
N LEU A 133 11.14 4.30 11.28
CA LEU A 133 11.08 3.91 9.88
C LEU A 133 10.10 2.74 9.65
N GLY A 134 10.11 1.72 10.51
CA GLY A 134 9.15 0.61 10.44
C GLY A 134 7.70 1.07 10.56
N VAL A 135 7.39 1.95 11.53
CA VAL A 135 6.04 2.51 11.69
C VAL A 135 5.65 3.36 10.47
N THR A 136 6.58 4.15 9.94
CA THR A 136 6.36 4.94 8.73
C THR A 136 6.09 4.07 7.50
N ALA A 137 6.77 2.93 7.37
CA ALA A 137 6.55 1.98 6.27
C ALA A 137 5.13 1.36 6.31
N VAL A 138 4.55 1.20 7.51
CA VAL A 138 3.16 0.74 7.67
C VAL A 138 2.18 1.86 7.31
N ALA A 139 2.46 3.09 7.72
CA ALA A 139 1.61 4.26 7.45
C ALA A 139 1.61 4.66 5.97
N PHE A 140 2.74 4.51 5.27
CA PHE A 140 2.94 4.93 3.89
C PHE A 140 3.46 3.76 3.02
N PRO A 141 2.57 2.87 2.54
CA PRO A 141 2.97 1.68 1.79
C PRO A 141 3.82 1.96 0.54
N THR A 142 3.58 3.10 -0.12
CA THR A 142 4.33 3.52 -1.32
C THR A 142 5.81 3.84 -1.05
N LEU A 143 6.20 4.01 0.22
CA LEU A 143 7.58 4.29 0.63
C LEU A 143 8.30 3.07 1.20
N GLN A 144 7.66 1.90 1.25
CA GLN A 144 8.21 0.69 1.89
C GLN A 144 9.56 0.28 1.33
N ASP A 145 9.68 0.16 0.00
CA ASP A 145 10.94 -0.23 -0.64
C ASP A 145 12.07 0.77 -0.34
N ARG A 146 11.73 2.05 -0.31
CA ARG A 146 12.68 3.12 -0.02
C ARG A 146 13.15 3.04 1.43
N ILE A 147 12.22 2.88 2.36
CA ILE A 147 12.50 2.73 3.78
C ILE A 147 13.32 1.46 4.05
N ALA A 148 13.02 0.36 3.37
CA ALA A 148 13.78 -0.89 3.48
C ALA A 148 15.25 -0.72 3.04
N ARG A 149 15.52 0.08 2.01
CA ARG A 149 16.90 0.43 1.61
C ARG A 149 17.59 1.28 2.66
N LEU A 150 16.93 2.32 3.17
CA LEU A 150 17.49 3.17 4.23
C LEU A 150 17.70 2.42 5.54
N SER A 151 16.87 1.43 5.84
CA SER A 151 17.01 0.55 7.00
C SER A 151 17.96 -0.62 6.76
N SER A 152 18.53 -0.81 5.56
CA SER A 152 19.55 -1.83 5.29
C SER A 152 20.92 -1.23 4.95
N ALA A 153 20.96 0.03 4.50
CA ALA A 153 22.20 0.78 4.31
C ALA A 153 22.93 0.94 5.65
N SER A 154 24.18 0.46 5.66
CA SER A 154 25.13 0.46 6.77
C SER A 154 26.22 1.50 6.55
#